data_AF-A0A5C4SXJ0-F1
#
_entry.id   AF-A0A5C4SXJ0-F1
#
_cell.length_a   1.000
_cell.length_b   1.000
_cell.length_c   1.000
_cell.angle_alpha   90.00
_cell.angle_beta   90.00
_cell.angle_gamma   90.00
#
_symmetry.space_group_name_H-M   'P 1'
#
loop_
_entity.id
_entity.type
_entity.pdbx_description
1 polymer ?
#
loop_
_entity_poly.entity_id
_entity_poly.type
_entity_poly.pdbx_seq_one_letter_code
_entity_poly.pdbx_strand_id
1 'polypeptide(L)'
;MRSAKSLVQLTDHQKKMVIKSLILQGRTIRNRYESEMYKWLAHKIMSMDRTIGLDGQELVMISFSLNKEADRRKSETVAHLYRTMSQHILQVKKEFHNEAYAELAARYLV
;
A
#
# COMPACT_ATOMS: atom_id res chain seq x y z
N MET A 1 -16.33 15.70 7.08
CA MET A 1 -14.91 15.30 6.89
C MET A 1 -14.90 14.04 6.04
N ARG A 2 -14.48 14.12 4.77
CA ARG A 2 -14.21 12.91 4.00
C ARG A 2 -13.00 12.19 4.62
N SER A 3 -13.07 10.87 4.64
CA SER A 3 -12.19 9.96 5.38
C SER A 3 -10.70 10.27 5.16
N ALA A 4 -9.89 10.29 6.22
CA ALA A 4 -8.42 10.36 6.17
C ALA A 4 -7.75 9.10 5.56
N LYS A 5 -8.52 8.30 4.82
CA LYS A 5 -8.14 7.02 4.24
C LYS A 5 -8.68 6.94 2.82
N SER A 6 -7.82 6.51 1.91
CA SER A 6 -8.19 6.12 0.56
C SER A 6 -8.77 4.71 0.56
N LEU A 7 -9.78 4.47 -0.26
CA LEU A 7 -10.38 3.14 -0.42
C LEU A 7 -9.70 2.44 -1.59
N VAL A 8 -9.01 1.34 -1.31
CA VAL A 8 -8.38 0.51 -2.32
C VAL A 8 -9.19 -0.77 -2.49
N GLN A 9 -9.61 -1.07 -3.73
CA GLN A 9 -10.22 -2.34 -4.06
C GLN A 9 -9.15 -3.33 -4.54
N LEU A 10 -9.02 -4.45 -3.85
CA LEU A 10 -8.08 -5.52 -4.18
C LEU A 10 -8.84 -6.82 -4.44
N THR A 11 -8.44 -7.52 -5.50
CA THR A 11 -8.82 -8.94 -5.68
C THR A 11 -8.16 -9.79 -4.59
N ASP A 12 -8.72 -10.97 -4.33
CA ASP A 12 -8.15 -11.91 -3.34
C ASP A 12 -6.69 -12.28 -3.66
N HIS A 13 -6.35 -12.35 -4.95
CA HIS A 13 -4.99 -12.60 -5.39
C HIS A 13 -4.04 -11.43 -5.08
N GLN A 14 -4.42 -10.20 -5.46
CA GLN A 14 -3.63 -9.00 -5.17
C GLN A 14 -3.45 -8.80 -3.66
N LYS A 15 -4.50 -9.04 -2.90
CA LYS A 15 -4.48 -8.99 -1.43
C LYS A 15 -3.44 -9.97 -0.87
N LYS A 16 -3.44 -11.23 -1.33
CA LYS A 16 -2.41 -12.22 -0.94
C LYS A 16 -1.00 -11.78 -1.33
N MET A 17 -0.81 -11.17 -2.50
CA MET A 17 0.48 -10.65 -2.93
C MET A 17 0.98 -9.55 -1.98
N VAL A 18 0.13 -8.58 -1.64
CA VAL A 18 0.44 -7.47 -0.73
C VAL A 18 0.75 -7.98 0.68
N ILE A 19 -0.08 -8.86 1.24
CA ILE A 19 0.14 -9.43 2.58
C ILE A 19 1.50 -10.15 2.62
N LYS A 20 1.78 -10.97 1.59
CA LYS A 20 3.05 -11.70 1.51
C LYS A 20 4.25 -10.76 1.45
N SER A 21 4.19 -9.70 0.63
CA SER A 21 5.30 -8.74 0.52
C SER A 21 5.54 -8.01 1.83
N LEU A 22 4.48 -7.60 2.54
CA LEU A 22 4.57 -6.93 3.84
C LEU A 22 5.19 -7.84 4.91
N ILE A 23 4.73 -9.09 5.04
CA ILE A 23 5.27 -10.05 6.01
C ILE A 23 6.76 -10.31 5.75
N LEU A 24 7.13 -10.53 4.49
CA LEU A 24 8.52 -10.76 4.11
C LEU A 24 9.39 -9.53 4.39
N GLN A 25 8.89 -8.33 4.08
CA GLN A 25 9.61 -7.11 4.37
C GLN A 25 9.80 -6.90 5.87
N GLY A 26 8.75 -7.10 6.68
CA GLY A 26 8.81 -7.03 8.13
C GLY A 26 9.85 -7.99 8.73
N ARG A 27 10.03 -9.19 8.17
CA ARG A 27 11.06 -10.15 8.62
C ARG A 27 12.50 -9.70 8.32
N THR A 28 12.69 -8.87 7.30
CA THR A 28 14.03 -8.40 6.88
C THR A 28 14.47 -7.11 7.57
N ILE A 29 13.54 -6.37 8.16
CA ILE A 29 13.84 -5.10 8.85
C ILE A 29 14.42 -5.41 10.23
N ARG A 30 15.57 -4.81 10.54
CA ARG A 30 16.23 -4.95 11.85
C ARG A 30 15.55 -4.14 12.96
N ASN A 31 14.97 -3.00 12.61
CA ASN A 31 14.24 -2.18 13.55
C ASN A 31 12.94 -2.89 13.97
N ARG A 32 12.81 -3.21 15.27
CA ARG A 32 11.67 -3.94 15.79
C ARG A 32 10.34 -3.20 15.57
N TYR A 33 10.31 -1.91 15.84
CA TYR A 33 9.08 -1.12 15.68
C TYR A 33 8.61 -1.11 14.23
N GLU A 34 9.51 -0.81 13.30
CA GLU A 34 9.20 -0.81 11.87
C GLU A 34 8.78 -2.22 11.40
N SER A 35 9.51 -3.26 11.81
CA SER A 35 9.13 -4.67 11.53
C SER A 35 7.70 -4.99 11.98
N GLU A 36 7.32 -4.60 13.19
CA GLU A 36 5.96 -4.82 13.71
C GLU A 36 4.91 -3.98 12.96
N MET A 37 5.23 -2.77 12.50
CA MET A 37 4.32 -1.99 11.67
C MET A 37 3.98 -2.72 10.36
N TYR A 38 4.96 -3.32 9.68
CA TYR A 38 4.72 -4.09 8.45
C TYR A 38 3.84 -5.33 8.72
N LYS A 39 4.08 -6.04 9.83
CA LYS A 39 3.26 -7.20 10.23
C LYS A 39 1.84 -6.78 10.60
N TRP A 40 1.69 -5.72 11.37
CA TRP A 40 0.38 -5.16 11.73
C TRP A 40 -0.42 -4.78 10.49
N LEU A 41 0.20 -4.11 9.52
CA LEU A 41 -0.45 -3.73 8.27
C LEU A 41 -0.89 -4.95 7.46
N ALA A 42 -0.06 -6.00 7.41
CA ALA A 42 -0.44 -7.27 6.80
C ALA A 42 -1.68 -7.89 7.47
N HIS A 43 -1.73 -7.91 8.80
CA HIS A 43 -2.88 -8.42 9.55
C HIS A 43 -4.14 -7.58 9.36
N LYS A 44 -4.02 -6.24 9.34
CA LYS A 44 -5.12 -5.32 9.02
C LYS A 44 -5.69 -5.61 7.63
N ILE A 45 -4.84 -5.81 6.63
CA ILE A 45 -5.29 -6.14 5.27
C ILE A 45 -5.98 -7.50 5.28
N MET A 46 -5.42 -8.51 5.94
CA MET A 46 -6.01 -9.85 6.03
C MET A 46 -7.46 -9.83 6.53
N SER A 47 -7.77 -9.04 7.57
CA SER A 47 -9.08 -9.01 8.22
C SER A 47 -10.16 -8.21 7.48
N MET A 48 -9.80 -7.43 6.46
CA MET A 48 -10.74 -6.61 5.69
C MET A 48 -11.26 -7.38 4.48
N ASP A 49 -12.44 -7.03 3.96
CA ASP A 49 -12.94 -7.59 2.69
C ASP A 49 -12.17 -7.02 1.48
N ARG A 50 -12.82 -6.92 0.32
CA ARG A 50 -12.20 -6.46 -0.93
C ARG A 50 -11.83 -4.98 -0.94
N THR A 51 -12.54 -4.16 -0.16
CA THR A 51 -12.31 -2.71 -0.08
C THR A 51 -11.61 -2.37 1.23
N ILE A 52 -10.42 -1.78 1.13
CA ILE A 52 -9.54 -1.54 2.27
C ILE A 52 -9.30 -0.04 2.41
N GLY A 53 -9.62 0.51 3.57
CA GLY A 53 -9.29 1.89 3.92
C GLY A 53 -7.83 2.01 4.36
N LEU A 54 -7.02 2.67 3.54
CA LEU A 54 -5.58 2.86 3.74
C LEU A 54 -5.21 4.34 3.80
N ASP A 55 -4.36 4.71 4.76
CA ASP A 55 -3.77 6.05 4.81
C ASP A 55 -2.54 6.19 3.90
N GLY A 56 -2.03 7.42 3.78
CA GLY A 56 -0.89 7.72 2.91
C GLY A 56 0.41 6.99 3.28
N GLN A 57 0.63 6.68 4.57
CA GLN A 57 1.81 5.95 5.03
C GLN A 57 1.67 4.45 4.74
N GLU A 58 0.50 3.89 4.98
CA GLU A 58 0.18 2.49 4.68
C GLU A 58 0.34 2.19 3.17
N LEU A 59 -0.12 3.09 2.30
CA LEU A 59 0.07 2.99 0.85
C LEU A 59 1.55 2.99 0.45
N VAL A 60 2.38 3.83 1.09
CA VAL A 60 3.83 3.87 0.86
C VAL A 60 4.49 2.56 1.30
N MET A 61 4.14 2.04 2.48
CA MET A 61 4.69 0.79 2.99
C MET A 61 4.35 -0.39 2.07
N ILE A 62 3.11 -0.46 1.57
CA ILE A 62 2.70 -1.47 0.60
C ILE A 62 3.53 -1.36 -0.67
N SER A 63 3.58 -0.18 -1.30
CA SER A 63 4.34 0.04 -2.53
C SER A 63 5.82 -0.33 -2.37
N PHE A 64 6.44 0.09 -1.27
CA PHE A 64 7.82 -0.23 -0.98
C PHE A 64 8.04 -1.75 -0.84
N SER A 65 7.17 -2.44 -0.09
CA SER A 65 7.27 -3.89 0.10
C SER A 65 7.13 -4.65 -1.23
N LEU A 66 6.23 -4.21 -2.11
CA LEU A 66 6.02 -4.81 -3.43
C LEU A 66 7.25 -4.63 -4.32
N ASN A 67 7.87 -3.44 -4.32
CA ASN A 67 9.09 -3.19 -5.08
C ASN A 67 10.26 -4.03 -4.56
N LYS A 68 10.43 -4.13 -3.23
CA LYS A 68 11.44 -5.01 -2.63
C LYS A 68 11.25 -6.47 -3.01
N GLU A 69 10.00 -6.92 -3.11
CA GLU A 69 9.72 -8.28 -3.54
C GLU A 69 9.98 -8.46 -5.05
N ALA A 70 9.66 -7.46 -5.88
CA ALA A 70 10.00 -7.47 -7.31
C ALA A 70 11.50 -7.63 -7.54
N ASP A 71 12.32 -6.87 -6.81
CA ASP A 71 13.78 -6.90 -6.94
C ASP A 71 14.41 -8.25 -6.53
N ARG A 72 13.70 -9.04 -5.72
CA ARG A 72 14.12 -10.40 -5.32
C ARG A 72 13.72 -11.49 -6.32
N ARG A 73 12.86 -11.19 -7.30
CA ARG A 73 12.38 -12.18 -8.26
C ARG A 73 13.39 -12.37 -9.40
N LYS A 74 13.73 -13.63 -9.67
CA LYS A 74 14.51 -14.01 -10.86
C LYS A 74 13.68 -13.99 -12.15
N SER A 75 12.38 -14.24 -12.05
CA SER A 75 11.47 -14.17 -13.20
C SER A 75 11.05 -12.72 -13.45
N GLU A 76 11.38 -12.22 -14.64
CA GLU A 76 11.02 -10.86 -15.07
C GLU A 76 9.51 -10.65 -15.10
N THR A 77 8.74 -11.64 -15.57
CA THR A 77 7.28 -11.59 -15.59
C THR A 77 6.71 -11.41 -14.19
N VAL A 78 7.20 -12.17 -13.21
CA VAL A 78 6.75 -12.05 -11.82
C VAL A 78 7.19 -10.71 -11.22
N ALA A 79 8.43 -10.27 -11.48
CA ALA A 79 8.90 -8.96 -11.04
C ALA A 79 8.02 -7.82 -11.59
N HIS A 80 7.64 -7.90 -12.87
CA HIS A 80 6.75 -6.93 -13.51
C HIS A 80 5.38 -6.87 -12.81
N LEU A 81 4.77 -8.02 -12.50
CA LEU A 81 3.49 -8.07 -11.76
C LEU A 81 3.55 -7.30 -10.42
N TYR A 82 4.62 -7.49 -9.65
CA TYR A 82 4.81 -6.76 -8.40
C TYR A 82 5.01 -5.26 -8.61
N ARG A 83 5.75 -4.85 -9.65
CA ARG A 83 5.95 -3.43 -9.99
C ARG A 83 4.66 -2.77 -10.46
N THR A 84 3.89 -3.42 -11.32
CA THR A 84 2.58 -2.93 -11.77
C THR A 84 1.63 -2.75 -10.59
N MET A 85 1.61 -3.71 -9.66
CA MET A 85 0.82 -3.58 -8.44
C MET A 85 1.28 -2.40 -7.58
N SER A 86 2.61 -2.20 -7.44
CA SER A 86 3.17 -1.08 -6.71
C SER A 86 2.80 0.28 -7.32
N GLN A 87 2.87 0.39 -8.65
CA GLN A 87 2.47 1.58 -9.39
C GLN A 87 0.98 1.90 -9.21
N HIS A 88 0.12 0.89 -9.25
CA HIS A 88 -1.31 1.06 -8.98
C HIS A 88 -1.56 1.64 -7.58
N ILE A 89 -0.89 1.11 -6.55
CA ILE A 89 -1.00 1.63 -5.16
C ILE A 89 -0.52 3.09 -5.06
N LEU A 90 0.59 3.44 -5.73
CA LEU A 90 1.09 4.82 -5.75
C LEU A 90 0.15 5.77 -6.47
N GLN A 91 -0.50 5.32 -7.54
CA GLN A 91 -1.49 6.10 -8.25
C GLN A 91 -2.68 6.44 -7.35
N VAL A 92 -3.20 5.46 -6.60
CA VAL A 92 -4.27 5.69 -5.62
C VAL A 92 -3.84 6.68 -4.52
N LYS A 93 -2.58 6.62 -4.08
CA LYS A 93 -2.03 7.59 -3.13
C LYS A 93 -2.02 9.01 -3.72
N LYS A 94 -1.61 9.15 -4.98
CA LYS A 94 -1.56 10.44 -5.68
C LYS A 94 -2.96 11.04 -5.83
N GLU A 95 -3.93 10.23 -6.22
CA GLU A 95 -5.33 10.64 -6.36
C GLU A 95 -5.89 11.12 -5.02
N PHE A 96 -5.68 10.37 -3.93
CA PHE A 96 -6.07 10.77 -2.58
C PHE A 96 -5.47 12.12 -2.16
N HIS A 97 -4.19 12.36 -2.43
CA HIS A 97 -3.56 13.65 -2.13
C HIS A 97 -4.11 14.80 -2.97
N ASN A 98 -4.36 14.57 -4.26
CA ASN A 98 -4.94 15.58 -5.15
C ASN A 98 -6.35 15.96 -4.70
N GLU A 99 -7.18 14.99 -4.34
CA GLU A 99 -8.53 15.24 -3.81
C GLU A 99 -8.49 16.01 -2.49
N ALA A 100 -7.64 15.59 -1.55
CA ALA A 100 -7.46 16.28 -0.28
C ALA A 100 -6.98 17.73 -0.47
N TYR A 101 -6.04 17.95 -1.40
CA TYR A 101 -5.55 19.28 -1.72
C TYR A 101 -6.62 20.15 -2.38
N ALA A 102 -7.39 19.61 -3.32
CA ALA A 102 -8.50 20.32 -3.96
C ALA A 102 -9.58 20.74 -2.95
N GLU A 103 -9.92 19.85 -1.99
CA GLU A 103 -10.86 20.16 -0.91
C GLU A 103 -10.33 21.26 0.02
N LEU A 104 -9.03 21.23 0.33
CA LEU A 104 -8.39 22.27 1.14
C LEU A 104 -8.35 23.61 0.39
N ALA A 105 -7.94 23.62 -0.88
CA ALA A 105 -7.88 24.80 -1.71
C ALA A 105 -9.27 25.47 -1.82
N ALA A 106 -10.33 24.69 -2.04
CA ALA A 106 -11.69 25.21 -2.10
C ALA A 106 -12.18 25.85 -0.77
N ARG A 107 -11.58 25.50 0.37
CA ARG A 107 -11.94 26.04 1.70
C ARG A 107 -11.17 27.30 2.09
N TYR A 108 -9.95 27.46 1.59
CA TYR A 108 -9.02 28.48 2.08
C TYR A 108 -8.45 29.40 0.99
N LEU A 109 -8.70 29.13 -0.29
CA LEU A 109 -8.27 29.95 -1.43
C LEU A 109 -9.46 30.57 -2.19
N VAL A 110 -10.65 30.55 -1.61
CA VAL A 110 -11.84 31.31 -2.06
C VAL A 110 -12.15 32.40 -1.05
#